data_AF-A0A352GPM9-F1
#
_entry.id   AF-A0A352GPM9-F1
#
_cell.length_a   1.000
_cell.length_b   1.000
_cell.length_c   1.000
_cell.angle_alpha   90.00
_cell.angle_beta   90.00
_cell.angle_gamma   90.00
#
_symmetry.space_group_name_H-M   'P 1'
#
loop_
_entity.id
_entity.type
_entity.pdbx_description
1 polymer ?
#
loop_
_entity_poly.entity_id
_entity_poly.type
_entity_poly.pdbx_seq_one_letter_code
_entity_poly.pdbx_strand_id
1 'polypeptide(L)'
;MSPATAAETAAILAGVGAPFIDCGIIGLAPGPGRSTKFYVSGLDTAPMTALDGQGITVIDLGDGIGRASGLKMAYAGLTKGTNALYTAVLMLAERLDLFDELIDEFEDSQQAALKNMRARVQRLPADAGRWVREMEEIADTYRAAGLPGGFHDAAADTFRILDATPFGEETRETIDPDRTMEASIPVYVDHIKPKA
;
A
#
# COMPACT_ATOMS: atom_id res chain seq x y z
N MET A 1 3.58 9.32 3.27
CA MET A 1 3.45 10.77 3.31
C MET A 1 2.87 11.27 2.01
N SER A 2 1.74 11.98 2.09
CA SER A 2 1.09 12.61 0.94
C SER A 2 1.91 13.82 0.45
N PRO A 3 1.69 14.30 -0.78
CA PRO A 3 2.31 15.56 -1.25
C PRO A 3 1.99 16.76 -0.36
N ALA A 4 0.77 16.82 0.20
CA ALA A 4 0.37 17.89 1.10
C ALA A 4 1.19 17.87 2.40
N THR A 5 1.34 16.70 3.03
CA THR A 5 2.16 16.55 4.23
C THR A 5 3.64 16.81 3.95
N ALA A 6 4.14 16.47 2.75
CA ALA A 6 5.50 16.82 2.33
C ALA A 6 5.70 18.34 2.24
N ALA A 7 4.72 19.06 1.67
CA ALA A 7 4.75 20.52 1.58
C ALA A 7 4.65 21.20 2.96
N GLU A 8 3.79 20.70 3.85
CA GLU A 8 3.70 21.18 5.24
C GLU A 8 5.03 21.00 5.99
N THR A 9 5.65 19.82 5.86
CA THR A 9 6.95 19.53 6.47
C THR A 9 8.04 20.46 5.92
N ALA A 10 8.06 20.69 4.61
CA ALA A 10 8.99 21.60 3.96
C ALA A 10 8.84 23.04 4.51
N ALA A 11 7.61 23.51 4.70
CA ALA A 11 7.33 24.86 5.22
C ALA A 11 7.81 25.02 6.67
N ILE A 12 7.63 24.00 7.51
CA ILE A 12 8.12 23.99 8.89
C ILE A 12 9.66 24.10 8.92
N LEU A 13 10.35 23.31 8.09
CA LEU A 13 11.82 23.29 8.04
C LEU A 13 12.41 24.58 7.47
N ALA A 14 11.74 25.18 6.48
CA ALA A 14 12.11 26.49 5.96
C ALA A 14 12.07 27.58 7.05
N GLY A 15 11.13 27.49 8.00
CA GLY A 15 11.03 28.42 9.13
C GLY A 15 12.24 28.42 10.07
N VAL A 16 13.05 27.37 10.07
CA VAL A 16 14.30 27.26 10.83
C VAL A 16 15.54 27.28 9.93
N GLY A 17 15.38 27.58 8.64
CA GLY A 17 16.47 27.64 7.66
C GLY A 17 17.06 26.29 7.27
N ALA A 18 16.35 25.19 7.53
CA ALA A 18 16.81 23.85 7.16
C ALA A 18 16.33 23.47 5.75
N PRO A 19 17.21 22.89 4.90
CA PRO A 19 16.81 22.37 3.59
C PRO A 19 15.93 21.12 3.74
N PHE A 20 15.06 20.89 2.76
CA PHE A 20 14.18 19.72 2.72
C PHE A 20 14.20 19.08 1.33
N ILE A 21 14.29 17.75 1.31
CA ILE A 21 14.20 16.92 0.10
C ILE A 21 13.00 15.99 0.29
N ASP A 22 12.01 16.11 -0.59
CA ASP A 22 10.90 15.15 -0.65
C ASP A 22 11.41 13.83 -1.23
N CYS A 23 11.22 12.73 -0.50
CA CYS A 23 11.71 11.41 -0.89
C CYS A 23 10.61 10.35 -0.81
N GLY A 24 10.35 9.69 -1.93
CA GLY A 24 9.44 8.56 -2.07
C GLY A 24 10.22 7.27 -2.31
N ILE A 25 10.10 6.30 -1.39
CA ILE A 25 10.72 4.99 -1.55
C ILE A 25 9.73 4.05 -2.24
N ILE A 26 10.16 3.43 -3.35
CA ILE A 26 9.40 2.42 -4.08
C ILE A 26 10.27 1.18 -4.27
N GLY A 27 9.70 0.02 -3.93
CA GLY A 27 10.36 -1.28 -3.99
C GLY A 27 10.39 -1.96 -2.65
N LEU A 28 10.94 -3.18 -2.64
CA LEU A 28 11.13 -3.94 -1.42
C LEU A 28 12.36 -3.41 -0.66
N ALA A 29 12.47 -3.75 0.63
CA ALA A 29 13.62 -3.36 1.46
C ALA A 29 14.98 -3.73 0.83
N PRO A 30 16.06 -2.96 1.09
CA PRO A 30 17.39 -3.23 0.55
C PRO A 30 17.88 -4.63 0.92
N GLY A 31 18.60 -5.29 0.01
CA GLY A 31 19.19 -6.61 0.26
C GLY A 31 20.09 -7.07 -0.89
N PRO A 32 20.83 -8.18 -0.72
CA PRO A 32 21.72 -8.69 -1.76
C PRO A 32 20.98 -8.89 -3.10
N GLY A 33 21.50 -8.27 -4.17
CA GLY A 33 20.89 -8.33 -5.50
C GLY A 33 19.62 -7.48 -5.69
N ARG A 34 19.25 -6.61 -4.74
CA ARG A 34 18.05 -5.77 -4.79
C ARG A 34 18.40 -4.32 -4.50
N SER A 35 18.25 -3.43 -5.49
CA SER A 35 18.33 -1.99 -5.25
C SER A 35 16.97 -1.42 -4.88
N THR A 36 16.90 -0.72 -3.74
CA THR A 36 15.74 0.09 -3.38
C THR A 36 15.79 1.41 -4.14
N LYS A 37 14.67 1.84 -4.71
CA LYS A 37 14.60 3.11 -5.46
C LYS A 37 14.13 4.24 -4.57
N PHE A 38 14.94 5.29 -4.51
CA PHE A 38 14.66 6.54 -3.83
C PHE A 38 14.35 7.57 -4.91
N TYR A 39 13.07 7.92 -5.04
CA TYR A 39 12.66 9.03 -5.87
C TYR A 39 12.78 10.30 -5.04
N VAL A 40 13.49 11.31 -5.51
CA VAL A 40 13.74 12.55 -4.76
C VAL A 40 13.28 13.77 -5.55
N SER A 41 12.84 14.81 -4.85
CA SER A 41 12.51 16.10 -5.45
C SER A 41 12.68 17.24 -4.45
N GLY A 42 13.05 18.43 -4.93
CA GLY A 42 13.28 19.61 -4.12
C GLY A 42 14.35 20.52 -4.72
N LEU A 43 14.52 21.72 -4.16
CA LEU A 43 15.43 22.75 -4.70
C LEU A 43 16.89 22.30 -4.78
N ASP A 44 17.33 21.44 -3.86
CA ASP A 44 18.68 20.87 -3.86
C ASP A 44 18.63 19.38 -3.49
N THR A 45 18.67 18.52 -4.51
CA THR A 45 18.71 17.05 -4.39
C THR A 45 20.12 16.49 -4.38
N ALA A 46 21.17 17.33 -4.54
CA ALA A 46 22.56 16.90 -4.68
C ALA A 46 23.06 16.01 -3.53
N PRO A 47 22.71 16.26 -2.26
CA PRO A 47 23.09 15.38 -1.15
C PRO A 47 22.56 13.96 -1.30
N MET A 48 21.37 13.78 -1.88
CA MET A 48 20.77 12.46 -2.10
C MET A 48 21.34 11.78 -3.34
N THR A 49 21.52 12.49 -4.44
CA THR A 49 22.07 11.91 -5.68
C THR A 49 23.51 11.45 -5.52
N ALA A 50 24.28 12.03 -4.60
CA ALA A 50 25.61 11.54 -4.21
C ALA A 50 25.60 10.11 -3.62
N LEU A 51 24.46 9.62 -3.15
CA LEU A 51 24.28 8.26 -2.63
C LEU A 51 23.89 7.24 -3.72
N ASP A 52 23.66 7.69 -4.96
CA ASP A 52 23.30 6.78 -6.05
C ASP A 52 24.41 5.74 -6.31
N GLY A 53 24.02 4.50 -6.52
CA GLY A 53 24.94 3.37 -6.70
C GLY A 53 25.55 2.83 -5.39
N GLN A 54 25.31 3.45 -4.24
CA GLN A 54 25.80 2.98 -2.92
C GLN A 54 24.82 2.00 -2.25
N GLY A 55 24.30 1.04 -3.02
CA GLY A 55 23.29 0.07 -2.55
C GLY A 55 21.84 0.57 -2.64
N ILE A 56 21.64 1.84 -3.03
CA ILE A 56 20.36 2.42 -3.41
C ILE A 56 20.45 3.01 -4.81
N THR A 57 19.32 3.07 -5.50
CA THR A 57 19.19 3.80 -6.77
C THR A 57 18.44 5.09 -6.49
N VAL A 58 19.04 6.24 -6.78
CA VAL A 58 18.43 7.56 -6.56
C VAL A 58 17.98 8.13 -7.90
N ILE A 59 16.70 8.48 -7.99
CA ILE A 59 16.10 9.08 -9.19
C ILE A 59 15.61 10.47 -8.82
N ASP A 60 16.24 11.50 -9.39
CA ASP A 60 15.81 12.88 -9.24
C ASP A 60 14.60 13.17 -10.15
N LEU A 61 13.53 13.69 -9.57
CA LEU A 61 12.30 14.08 -10.26
C LEU A 61 12.17 15.59 -10.47
N GLY A 62 13.15 16.39 -10.05
CA GLY A 62 13.20 17.84 -10.23
C GLY A 62 12.90 18.64 -8.96
N ASP A 63 12.72 19.95 -9.14
CA ASP A 63 12.70 20.96 -8.06
C ASP A 63 11.42 21.01 -7.21
N GLY A 64 10.30 20.51 -7.72
CA GLY A 64 9.00 20.61 -7.04
C GLY A 64 8.84 19.65 -5.86
N ILE A 65 8.73 20.20 -4.64
CA ILE A 65 8.27 19.45 -3.46
C ILE A 65 6.90 18.82 -3.74
N GLY A 66 6.75 17.54 -3.39
CA GLY A 66 5.53 16.76 -3.59
C GLY A 66 5.56 15.88 -4.84
N ARG A 67 6.56 16.02 -5.73
CA ARG A 67 6.68 15.17 -6.93
C ARG A 67 7.04 13.73 -6.59
N ALA A 68 8.02 13.53 -5.71
CA ALA A 68 8.41 12.20 -5.24
C ALA A 68 7.30 11.54 -4.40
N SER A 69 6.74 12.27 -3.44
CA SER A 69 5.60 11.80 -2.64
C SER A 69 4.38 11.49 -3.52
N GLY A 70 4.12 12.31 -4.54
CA GLY A 70 3.01 12.11 -5.48
C GLY A 70 3.15 10.84 -6.30
N LEU A 71 4.35 10.58 -6.85
CA LEU A 71 4.64 9.33 -7.55
C LEU A 71 4.48 8.12 -6.64
N LYS A 72 4.99 8.18 -5.40
CA LYS A 72 4.81 7.11 -4.40
C LYS A 72 3.34 6.86 -4.13
N MET A 73 2.53 7.91 -3.99
CA MET A 73 1.10 7.77 -3.70
C MET A 73 0.33 7.14 -4.85
N ALA A 74 0.60 7.53 -6.10
CA ALA A 74 0.01 6.88 -7.27
C ALA A 74 0.37 5.39 -7.34
N TYR A 75 1.66 5.05 -7.14
CA TYR A 75 2.12 3.66 -7.13
C TYR A 75 1.49 2.83 -5.98
N ALA A 76 1.43 3.41 -4.78
CA ALA A 76 0.83 2.77 -3.62
C ALA A 76 -0.69 2.58 -3.80
N GLY A 77 -1.37 3.55 -4.42
CA GLY A 77 -2.80 3.48 -4.76
C GLY A 77 -3.11 2.28 -5.65
N LEU A 78 -2.31 2.04 -6.69
CA LEU A 78 -2.47 0.85 -7.54
C LEU A 78 -2.22 -0.43 -6.75
N THR A 79 -1.06 -0.55 -6.09
CA THR A 79 -0.64 -1.80 -5.45
C THR A 79 -1.53 -2.20 -4.26
N LYS A 80 -1.70 -1.30 -3.29
CA LYS A 80 -2.52 -1.58 -2.10
C LYS A 80 -4.01 -1.57 -2.42
N GLY A 81 -4.45 -0.69 -3.31
CA GLY A 81 -5.84 -0.67 -3.77
C GLY A 81 -6.25 -1.97 -4.47
N THR A 82 -5.36 -2.55 -5.29
CA THR A 82 -5.61 -3.86 -5.91
C THR A 82 -5.70 -4.98 -4.86
N ASN A 83 -4.79 -4.99 -3.87
CA ASN A 83 -4.85 -5.99 -2.78
C ASN A 83 -6.15 -5.88 -1.96
N ALA A 84 -6.61 -4.67 -1.68
CA ALA A 84 -7.88 -4.43 -1.01
C ALA A 84 -9.07 -4.88 -1.87
N LEU A 85 -9.05 -4.58 -3.17
CA LEU A 85 -10.08 -5.03 -4.11
C LEU A 85 -10.18 -6.56 -4.17
N TYR A 86 -9.05 -7.25 -4.34
CA TYR A 86 -8.99 -8.70 -4.33
C TYR A 86 -9.58 -9.30 -3.06
N THR A 87 -9.19 -8.75 -1.91
CA THR A 87 -9.69 -9.24 -0.63
C THR A 87 -11.20 -9.00 -0.48
N ALA A 88 -11.69 -7.83 -0.89
CA ALA A 88 -13.12 -7.52 -0.86
C ALA A 88 -13.96 -8.43 -1.76
N VAL A 89 -13.46 -8.77 -2.95
CA VAL A 89 -14.13 -9.71 -3.88
C VAL A 89 -14.24 -11.10 -3.27
N LEU A 90 -13.16 -11.60 -2.66
CA LEU A 90 -13.14 -12.92 -2.03
C LEU A 90 -14.05 -12.99 -0.79
N MET A 91 -14.03 -11.95 0.06
CA MET A 91 -14.95 -11.85 1.19
C MET A 91 -16.41 -11.76 0.74
N LEU A 92 -16.70 -11.09 -0.39
CA LEU A 92 -18.04 -11.07 -0.96
C LEU A 92 -18.49 -12.46 -1.40
N ALA A 93 -17.62 -13.21 -2.09
CA ALA A 93 -17.93 -14.57 -2.54
C ALA A 93 -18.21 -15.50 -1.36
N GLU A 94 -17.39 -15.45 -0.33
CA GLU A 94 -17.59 -16.18 0.93
C GLU A 94 -18.92 -15.81 1.60
N ARG A 95 -19.24 -14.51 1.70
CA ARG A 95 -20.51 -14.03 2.28
C ARG A 95 -21.76 -14.47 1.50
N LEU A 96 -21.61 -14.82 0.24
CA LEU A 96 -22.68 -15.27 -0.64
C LEU A 96 -22.73 -16.80 -0.76
N ASP A 97 -21.86 -17.53 -0.06
CA ASP A 97 -21.67 -18.97 -0.21
C ASP A 97 -21.34 -19.37 -1.67
N LEU A 98 -20.54 -18.54 -2.36
CA LEU A 98 -20.12 -18.70 -3.77
C LEU A 98 -18.59 -18.71 -3.95
N PHE A 99 -17.85 -19.01 -2.87
CA PHE A 99 -16.39 -18.93 -2.90
C PHE A 99 -15.79 -19.92 -3.91
N ASP A 100 -16.17 -21.19 -3.84
CA ASP A 100 -15.63 -22.24 -4.70
C ASP A 100 -15.98 -21.99 -6.18
N GLU A 101 -17.23 -21.62 -6.49
CA GLU A 101 -17.65 -21.30 -7.85
C GLU A 101 -16.88 -20.10 -8.44
N LEU A 102 -16.57 -19.09 -7.63
CA LEU A 102 -15.77 -17.96 -8.07
C LEU A 102 -14.31 -18.35 -8.33
N ILE A 103 -13.75 -19.24 -7.50
CA ILE A 103 -12.38 -19.75 -7.70
C ILE A 103 -12.31 -20.53 -9.01
N ASP A 104 -13.24 -21.45 -9.26
CA ASP A 104 -13.32 -22.21 -10.51
C ASP A 104 -13.39 -21.28 -11.73
N GLU A 105 -14.26 -20.27 -11.69
CA GLU A 105 -14.37 -19.28 -12.77
C GLU A 105 -13.06 -18.49 -12.97
N PHE A 106 -12.37 -18.11 -11.89
CA PHE A 106 -11.08 -17.43 -12.01
C PHE A 106 -9.96 -18.34 -12.53
N GLU A 107 -9.99 -19.65 -12.27
CA GLU A 107 -9.06 -20.61 -12.85
C GLU A 107 -9.24 -20.69 -14.38
N ASP A 108 -10.47 -20.53 -14.87
CA ASP A 108 -10.77 -20.53 -16.29
C ASP A 108 -10.50 -19.18 -16.98
N SER A 109 -10.85 -18.06 -16.35
CA SER A 109 -10.88 -16.75 -17.03
C SER A 109 -9.91 -15.69 -16.48
N GLN A 110 -9.47 -15.77 -15.22
CA GLN A 110 -8.70 -14.73 -14.53
C GLN A 110 -7.45 -15.25 -13.79
N GLN A 111 -6.75 -16.23 -14.37
CA GLN A 111 -5.62 -16.94 -13.76
C GLN A 111 -4.53 -16.02 -13.17
N ALA A 112 -4.22 -14.91 -13.85
CA ALA A 112 -3.22 -13.95 -13.37
C ALA A 112 -3.68 -13.22 -12.10
N ALA A 113 -4.96 -12.86 -12.00
CA ALA A 113 -5.53 -12.25 -10.80
C ALA A 113 -5.54 -13.26 -9.66
N LEU A 114 -6.05 -14.48 -9.89
CA LEU A 114 -6.10 -15.54 -8.89
C LEU A 114 -4.72 -15.90 -8.34
N LYS A 115 -3.71 -16.00 -9.21
CA LYS A 115 -2.31 -16.20 -8.78
C LYS A 115 -1.83 -15.10 -7.84
N ASN A 116 -2.18 -13.85 -8.11
CA ASN A 116 -1.81 -12.73 -7.24
C ASN A 116 -2.60 -12.75 -5.92
N MET A 117 -3.89 -13.12 -5.96
CA MET A 117 -4.73 -13.30 -4.77
C MET A 117 -4.12 -14.35 -3.82
N ARG A 118 -3.88 -15.57 -4.33
CA ARG A 118 -3.24 -16.68 -3.58
C ARG A 118 -1.85 -16.35 -3.05
N ALA A 119 -1.13 -15.44 -3.68
CA ALA A 119 0.22 -15.04 -3.25
C ALA A 119 0.23 -13.95 -2.17
N ARG A 120 -0.86 -13.22 -1.96
CA ARG A 120 -0.87 -11.98 -1.17
C ARG A 120 -1.90 -11.95 -0.07
N VAL A 121 -3.15 -12.33 -0.34
CA VAL A 121 -4.32 -12.03 0.49
C VAL A 121 -4.17 -12.53 1.94
N GLN A 122 -3.64 -13.74 2.12
CA GLN A 122 -3.37 -14.33 3.43
C GLN A 122 -2.29 -13.60 4.25
N ARG A 123 -1.38 -12.87 3.59
CA ARG A 123 -0.26 -12.18 4.24
C ARG A 123 -0.56 -10.72 4.59
N LEU A 124 -1.66 -10.18 4.07
CA LEU A 124 -2.03 -8.78 4.25
C LEU A 124 -2.29 -8.38 5.71
N PRO A 125 -2.90 -9.22 6.58
CA PRO A 125 -3.18 -8.84 7.96
C PRO A 125 -1.96 -8.33 8.73
N ALA A 126 -0.78 -8.94 8.55
CA ALA A 126 0.46 -8.54 9.23
C ALA A 126 0.96 -7.12 8.91
N ASP A 127 0.45 -6.49 7.83
CA ASP A 127 0.75 -5.11 7.46
C ASP A 127 -0.50 -4.20 7.52
N ALA A 128 -1.68 -4.76 7.84
CA ALA A 128 -2.98 -4.13 7.60
C ALA A 128 -3.19 -2.86 8.42
N GLY A 129 -2.91 -2.87 9.73
CA GLY A 129 -3.08 -1.71 10.60
C GLY A 129 -2.27 -0.49 10.14
N ARG A 130 -1.03 -0.70 9.71
CA ARG A 130 -0.21 0.39 9.11
C ARG A 130 -0.81 0.88 7.80
N TRP A 131 -1.36 -0.02 7.00
CA TRP A 131 -1.88 0.32 5.69
C TRP A 131 -3.21 1.06 5.73
N VAL A 132 -3.99 0.98 6.81
CA VAL A 132 -5.20 1.80 7.01
C VAL A 132 -4.87 3.28 6.83
N ARG A 133 -3.92 3.80 7.62
CA ARG A 133 -3.50 5.21 7.53
C ARG A 133 -2.87 5.55 6.18
N GLU A 134 -2.11 4.63 5.59
CA GLU A 134 -1.53 4.87 4.27
C GLU A 134 -2.61 4.93 3.16
N MET A 135 -3.72 4.19 3.29
CA MET A 135 -4.84 4.28 2.35
C MET A 135 -5.59 5.62 2.49
N GLU A 136 -5.76 6.11 3.71
CA GLU A 136 -6.33 7.44 3.98
C GLU A 136 -5.45 8.55 3.36
N GLU A 137 -4.12 8.49 3.50
CA GLU A 137 -3.20 9.43 2.85
C GLU A 137 -3.29 9.39 1.30
N ILE A 138 -3.51 8.20 0.72
CA ILE A 138 -3.72 8.05 -0.73
C ILE A 138 -5.07 8.69 -1.11
N ALA A 139 -6.13 8.46 -0.35
CA ALA A 139 -7.43 9.07 -0.57
C ALA A 139 -7.35 10.60 -0.54
N ASP A 140 -6.66 11.17 0.44
CA ASP A 140 -6.42 12.62 0.54
C ASP A 140 -5.59 13.15 -0.63
N THR A 141 -4.61 12.38 -1.11
CA THR A 141 -3.84 12.75 -2.31
C THR A 141 -4.74 12.83 -3.55
N TYR A 142 -5.68 11.90 -3.72
CA TYR A 142 -6.67 11.95 -4.80
C TYR A 142 -7.57 13.17 -4.68
N ARG A 143 -8.11 13.45 -3.48
CA ARG A 143 -8.97 14.62 -3.24
C ARG A 143 -8.24 15.93 -3.52
N ALA A 144 -6.98 16.06 -3.08
CA ALA A 144 -6.15 17.23 -3.34
C ALA A 144 -5.88 17.45 -4.84
N ALA A 145 -5.86 16.37 -5.64
CA ALA A 145 -5.76 16.44 -7.09
C ALA A 145 -7.12 16.65 -7.81
N GLY A 146 -8.22 16.84 -7.08
CA GLY A 146 -9.56 17.00 -7.64
C GLY A 146 -10.21 15.69 -8.11
N LEU A 147 -9.69 14.53 -7.68
CA LEU A 147 -10.21 13.20 -8.00
C LEU A 147 -11.02 12.61 -6.82
N PRO A 148 -11.91 11.64 -7.07
CA PRO A 148 -12.61 10.93 -6.00
C PRO A 148 -11.66 10.12 -5.11
N GLY A 149 -11.69 10.37 -3.79
CA GLY A 149 -10.92 9.58 -2.79
C GLY A 149 -11.62 8.30 -2.30
N GLY A 150 -12.94 8.18 -2.53
CA GLY A 150 -13.80 7.15 -1.92
C GLY A 150 -13.37 5.71 -2.12
N PHE A 151 -12.74 5.39 -3.26
CA PHE A 151 -12.21 4.04 -3.51
C PHE A 151 -11.11 3.67 -2.50
N HIS A 152 -10.22 4.61 -2.17
CA HIS A 152 -9.12 4.37 -1.24
C HIS A 152 -9.59 4.42 0.22
N ASP A 153 -10.64 5.17 0.55
CA ASP A 153 -11.30 5.08 1.86
C ASP A 153 -11.90 3.68 2.08
N ALA A 154 -12.63 3.17 1.08
CA ALA A 154 -13.21 1.82 1.15
C ALA A 154 -12.13 0.74 1.21
N ALA A 155 -10.99 0.94 0.54
CA ALA A 155 -9.84 0.06 0.70
C ALA A 155 -9.26 0.12 2.13
N ALA A 156 -9.29 1.27 2.80
CA ALA A 156 -8.91 1.38 4.20
C ALA A 156 -9.88 0.55 5.09
N ASP A 157 -11.19 0.56 4.80
CA ASP A 157 -12.16 -0.30 5.49
C ASP A 157 -11.82 -1.79 5.35
N THR A 158 -11.44 -2.25 4.15
CA THR A 158 -10.97 -3.63 3.95
C THR A 158 -9.79 -3.94 4.86
N PHE A 159 -8.78 -3.07 4.94
CA PHE A 159 -7.64 -3.29 5.83
C PHE A 159 -8.00 -3.24 7.32
N ARG A 160 -8.99 -2.43 7.73
CA ARG A 160 -9.49 -2.43 9.12
C ARG A 160 -10.13 -3.77 9.50
N ILE A 161 -10.79 -4.45 8.56
CA ILE A 161 -11.31 -5.81 8.78
C ILE A 161 -10.15 -6.79 9.00
N LEU A 162 -9.13 -6.73 8.14
CA LEU A 162 -7.96 -7.62 8.25
C LEU A 162 -7.17 -7.41 9.54
N ASP A 163 -6.96 -6.16 9.92
CA ASP A 163 -6.27 -5.76 11.16
C ASP A 163 -7.01 -6.25 12.42
N ALA A 164 -8.34 -6.33 12.37
CA ALA A 164 -9.14 -6.81 13.48
C ALA A 164 -9.15 -8.34 13.65
N THR A 165 -8.56 -9.09 12.71
CA THR A 165 -8.47 -10.56 12.80
C THR A 165 -7.31 -10.99 13.68
N PRO A 166 -7.27 -12.24 14.20
CA PRO A 166 -6.11 -12.76 14.93
C PRO A 166 -4.80 -12.67 14.14
N PHE A 167 -4.89 -12.67 12.81
CA PHE A 167 -3.72 -12.57 11.93
C PHE A 167 -3.16 -11.15 11.84
N GLY A 168 -3.89 -10.12 12.30
CA GLY A 168 -3.41 -8.74 12.40
C GLY A 168 -2.31 -8.55 13.44
N GLU A 169 -2.26 -9.44 14.45
CA GLU A 169 -1.23 -9.45 15.50
C GLU A 169 0.11 -10.05 15.03
N GLU A 170 0.14 -10.66 13.84
CA GLU A 170 1.36 -11.25 13.26
C GLU A 170 2.29 -10.17 12.69
N THR A 171 3.60 -10.44 12.69
CA THR A 171 4.58 -9.66 11.92
C THR A 171 5.03 -10.44 10.69
N ARG A 172 5.76 -9.78 9.79
CA ARG A 172 6.34 -10.44 8.60
C ARG A 172 7.21 -11.65 8.92
N GLU A 173 7.77 -11.69 10.12
CA GLU A 173 8.61 -12.76 10.66
C GLU A 173 7.80 -13.88 11.32
N THR A 174 6.55 -13.61 11.74
CA THR A 174 5.71 -14.58 12.46
C THR A 174 4.50 -15.08 11.66
N ILE A 175 4.31 -14.61 10.42
CA ILE A 175 3.27 -15.13 9.52
C ILE A 175 3.42 -16.65 9.41
N ASP A 176 2.31 -17.37 9.61
CA ASP A 176 2.21 -18.79 9.28
C ASP A 176 2.52 -19.01 7.79
N PRO A 177 3.62 -19.69 7.45
CA PRO A 177 4.03 -19.89 6.06
C PRO A 177 3.08 -20.82 5.29
N ASP A 178 2.32 -21.66 5.98
CA ASP A 178 1.45 -22.69 5.40
C ASP A 178 0.00 -22.21 5.26
N ARG A 179 -0.36 -21.07 5.87
CA ARG A 179 -1.69 -20.47 5.75
C ARG A 179 -2.00 -20.10 4.30
N THR A 180 -3.13 -20.60 3.79
CA THR A 180 -3.59 -20.33 2.42
C THR A 180 -4.56 -19.15 2.37
N MET A 181 -4.82 -18.65 1.16
CA MET A 181 -5.87 -17.66 0.93
C MET A 181 -7.23 -18.23 1.32
N GLU A 182 -7.54 -19.43 0.85
CA GLU A 182 -8.79 -20.14 1.05
C GLU A 182 -9.09 -20.34 2.55
N ALA A 183 -8.08 -20.66 3.37
CA ALA A 183 -8.23 -20.77 4.83
C ALA A 183 -8.36 -19.42 5.55
N SER A 184 -7.92 -18.32 4.93
CA SER A 184 -7.92 -16.99 5.56
C SER A 184 -9.24 -16.25 5.38
N ILE A 185 -9.91 -16.44 4.23
CA ILE A 185 -11.12 -15.68 3.88
C ILE A 185 -12.27 -15.86 4.87
N PRO A 186 -12.61 -17.08 5.34
CA PRO A 186 -13.66 -17.25 6.34
C PRO A 186 -13.39 -16.45 7.63
N VAL A 187 -12.13 -16.45 8.08
CA VAL A 187 -11.70 -15.68 9.26
C VAL A 187 -11.89 -14.18 9.04
N TYR A 188 -11.59 -13.67 7.85
CA TYR A 188 -11.81 -12.25 7.55
C TYR A 188 -13.30 -11.89 7.58
N VAL A 189 -14.14 -12.77 7.03
CA VAL A 189 -15.59 -12.59 7.00
C VAL A 189 -16.21 -12.58 8.40
N ASP A 190 -15.74 -13.43 9.31
CA ASP A 190 -16.19 -13.47 10.70
C ASP A 190 -15.93 -12.16 11.48
N HIS A 191 -15.02 -11.32 10.99
CA HIS A 191 -14.66 -10.03 11.61
C HIS A 191 -15.33 -8.83 10.93
N ILE A 192 -16.21 -9.06 9.94
CA ILE A 192 -17.02 -7.99 9.34
C ILE A 192 -18.10 -7.58 10.35
N LYS A 193 -17.99 -6.36 10.87
CA LYS A 193 -19.03 -5.79 11.76
C LYS A 193 -20.36 -5.64 10.99
N PRO A 194 -21.51 -5.93 11.62
CA PRO A 194 -22.81 -5.61 11.02
C PRO A 194 -22.87 -4.10 10.74
N LYS A 195 -23.40 -3.71 9.57
CA LYS A 195 -23.76 -2.30 9.35
C LYS A 195 -24.83 -1.91 10.37
N ALA A 196 -24.54 -0.86 11.14
CA ALA A 196 -25.50 -0.19 12.02
C ALA A 196 -26.60 0.50 11.21
#